data_AF-A0A428GNZ5-F1
#
_entry.id   AF-A0A428GNZ5-F1
#
_cell.length_a   1.000
_cell.length_b   1.000
_cell.length_c   1.000
_cell.angle_alpha   90.00
_cell.angle_beta   90.00
_cell.angle_gamma   90.00
#
_symmetry.space_group_name_H-M   'P 1'
#
loop_
_entity.id
_entity.type
_entity.pdbx_description
1 polymer ?
#
loop_
_entity_poly.entity_id
_entity_poly.type
_entity_poly.pdbx_seq_one_letter_code
_entity_poly.pdbx_strand_id
1 'polypeptide(L)'
;METREEIVSKLGLIRENILGFIQARSRQVALVNQMRTAKLIQQEEYSDNTLSHKSFKIAFSVMVFSSIAILLGDLLYVLLFGAVNRLFSDLFFEILFISGFLFLLYRRMKGSKDSWIYPAMLIMGGILLVFPLRLLLTPNPITIILLGLSVVATYFIIQNKLDLMIALANKTIRSENEQHLKDYQAVVAENQRLDLAYQQEGQLMERFRDQALAIGQGWYPKDYYALDAVEYLIHAFDNFKADSIKEAINLYDTHLDRAARRAFEMEMLELEKEQIINQERMIRLQEHANILRARQIAETQEAAASSRAIANELENIRHGR
;
A
#
# COMPACT_ATOMS: atom_id res chain seq x y z
N MET A 1 20.07 -47.77 37.34
CA MET A 1 18.77 -47.26 36.86
C MET A 1 18.68 -45.83 37.35
N GLU A 2 18.45 -44.88 36.45
CA GLU A 2 18.16 -43.49 36.85
C GLU A 2 16.89 -43.47 37.69
N THR A 3 16.87 -42.64 38.74
CA THR A 3 15.67 -42.49 39.56
C THR A 3 14.64 -41.65 38.82
N ARG A 4 13.36 -41.80 39.17
CA ARG A 4 12.28 -41.00 38.57
C ARG A 4 12.53 -39.50 38.68
N GLU A 5 12.99 -39.05 39.85
CA GLU A 5 13.33 -37.65 40.09
C GLU A 5 14.42 -37.15 39.15
N GLU A 6 15.40 -37.99 38.82
CA GLU A 6 16.46 -37.67 37.87
C GLU A 6 15.92 -37.53 36.44
N ILE A 7 15.00 -38.41 36.02
CA ILE A 7 14.33 -38.33 34.72
C ILE A 7 13.49 -37.05 34.61
N VAL A 8 12.69 -36.74 35.63
CA VAL A 8 11.85 -35.53 35.67
C VAL A 8 12.73 -34.27 35.62
N SER A 9 13.84 -34.25 36.36
CA SER A 9 14.80 -33.14 36.32
C SER A 9 15.38 -32.93 34.92
N LYS A 10 15.83 -34.00 34.25
CA LYS A 10 16.35 -33.92 32.88
C LYS A 10 15.28 -33.51 31.86
N LEU A 11 14.05 -34.01 31.99
CA LEU A 11 12.90 -33.57 31.17
C LEU A 11 12.57 -32.09 31.42
N GLY A 12 12.69 -31.61 32.66
CA GLY A 12 12.56 -30.19 33.01
C GLY A 12 13.57 -29.33 32.27
N LEU A 13 14.85 -29.73 32.24
CA LEU A 13 15.88 -29.03 31.47
C LEU A 13 15.60 -29.06 29.96
N ILE A 14 15.13 -30.19 29.42
CA ILE A 14 14.73 -30.28 27.99
C ILE A 14 13.57 -29.32 27.71
N ARG A 15 12.56 -29.24 28.58
CA ARG A 15 11.43 -28.32 28.49
C ARG A 15 11.87 -26.87 28.45
N GLU A 16 12.76 -26.47 29.37
CA GLU A 16 13.31 -25.12 29.43
C GLU A 16 14.03 -24.73 28.12
N ASN A 17 14.82 -25.65 27.56
CA ASN A 17 15.49 -25.43 26.28
C ASN A 17 14.51 -25.30 25.11
N ILE A 18 13.46 -26.13 25.06
CA ILE A 18 12.40 -26.02 24.04
C ILE A 18 11.67 -24.67 24.15
N LEU A 19 11.36 -24.23 25.38
CA LEU A 19 10.75 -22.90 25.61
C LEU A 19 11.67 -21.77 25.17
N GLY A 20 12.97 -21.86 25.49
CA GLY A 20 13.99 -20.91 25.03
C GLY A 20 14.05 -20.83 23.50
N PHE A 21 14.03 -21.98 22.81
CA PHE A 21 13.98 -22.06 21.35
C PHE A 21 12.73 -21.38 20.77
N ILE A 22 11.54 -21.67 21.31
CA ILE A 22 10.27 -21.08 20.86
C ILE A 22 10.29 -19.56 21.07
N GLN A 23 10.81 -19.08 22.20
CA GLN A 23 10.90 -17.65 22.49
C GLN A 23 11.85 -16.92 21.55
N ALA A 24 13.02 -17.50 21.26
CA ALA A 24 13.98 -16.96 20.30
C ALA A 24 13.38 -16.92 18.87
N ARG A 25 12.67 -17.99 18.46
CA ARG A 25 11.95 -18.03 17.18
C ARG A 25 10.87 -16.95 17.08
N SER A 26 10.11 -16.72 18.16
CA SER A 26 9.10 -15.66 18.22
C SER A 26 9.73 -14.27 18.01
N ARG A 27 10.85 -14.00 18.69
CA ARG A 27 11.63 -12.76 18.48
C ARG A 27 12.14 -12.63 17.05
N GLN A 28 12.62 -13.71 16.46
CA GLN A 28 13.07 -13.73 15.07
C GLN A 28 11.95 -13.34 14.09
N VAL A 29 10.73 -13.83 14.29
CA VAL A 29 9.55 -13.43 13.49
C VAL A 29 9.23 -11.94 13.65
N ALA A 30 9.31 -11.41 14.87
CA ALA A 30 9.10 -9.99 15.12
C ALA A 30 10.15 -9.11 14.40
N LEU A 31 11.43 -9.53 14.42
CA LEU A 31 12.51 -8.84 13.70
C LEU A 31 12.27 -8.83 12.18
N VAL A 32 11.81 -9.94 11.59
CA VAL A 32 11.48 -9.99 10.15
C VAL A 32 10.37 -9.00 9.79
N ASN A 33 9.36 -8.86 10.65
CA ASN A 33 8.31 -7.86 10.44
C ASN A 33 8.86 -6.43 10.47
N GLN A 34 9.77 -6.13 11.40
CA GLN A 34 10.44 -4.82 11.46
C GLN A 34 11.29 -4.55 10.21
N MET A 35 12.08 -5.53 9.76
CA MET A 35 12.87 -5.43 8.52
C MET A 35 11.98 -5.20 7.29
N ARG A 36 10.80 -5.83 7.22
CA ARG A 36 9.85 -5.62 6.11
C ARG A 36 9.37 -4.17 6.09
N THR A 37 9.02 -3.61 7.24
CA THR A 37 8.61 -2.21 7.36
C THR A 37 9.74 -1.25 6.97
N ALA A 38 10.96 -1.50 7.45
CA ALA A 38 12.12 -0.68 7.11
C ALA A 38 12.51 -0.77 5.62
N LYS A 39 12.37 -1.94 4.98
CA LYS A 39 12.56 -2.10 3.52
C LYS A 39 11.53 -1.32 2.71
N LEU A 40 10.27 -1.25 3.17
CA LEU A 40 9.24 -0.43 2.51
C LEU A 40 9.61 1.05 2.56
N ILE A 41 10.13 1.54 3.68
CA ILE A 41 10.65 2.91 3.82
C ILE A 41 11.86 3.14 2.89
N GLN A 42 12.75 2.16 2.77
CA GLN A 42 13.90 2.23 1.86
C GLN A 42 13.49 2.31 0.37
N GLN A 43 12.39 1.66 -0.01
CA GLN A 43 11.91 1.62 -1.40
C GLN A 43 11.30 2.95 -1.87
N GLU A 44 11.01 3.89 -0.97
CA GLU A 44 10.62 5.26 -1.34
C GLU A 44 11.77 6.10 -1.93
N GLU A 45 12.95 5.49 -2.12
CA GLU A 45 14.10 5.89 -2.94
C GLU A 45 14.49 7.38 -2.93
N TYR A 46 15.65 7.63 -2.33
CA TYR A 46 16.36 8.89 -2.42
C TYR A 46 16.68 9.24 -3.88
N SER A 47 16.05 10.28 -4.40
CA SER A 47 16.33 10.84 -5.72
C SER A 47 17.07 12.16 -5.56
N ASP A 48 18.36 12.21 -5.92
CA ASP A 48 19.14 13.46 -5.95
C ASP A 48 18.71 14.32 -7.15
N ASN A 49 17.52 14.91 -7.04
CA ASN A 49 16.94 15.76 -8.07
C ASN A 49 17.56 17.15 -7.99
N THR A 50 18.79 17.30 -8.48
CA THR A 50 19.35 18.62 -8.73
C THR A 50 18.80 19.23 -10.01
N LEU A 51 18.67 20.55 -10.02
CA LEU A 51 18.14 21.24 -11.17
C LEU A 51 19.17 21.28 -12.32
N SER A 52 18.80 20.74 -13.48
CA SER A 52 19.63 20.92 -14.68
C SER A 52 19.68 22.39 -15.06
N HIS A 53 20.89 22.94 -15.11
CA HIS A 53 21.19 24.33 -15.48
C HIS A 53 20.50 24.74 -16.81
N LYS A 54 20.35 23.79 -17.75
CA LYS A 54 19.72 24.02 -19.05
C LYS A 54 18.21 24.25 -18.96
N SER A 55 17.49 23.42 -18.20
CA SER A 55 16.03 23.50 -18.08
C SER A 55 15.59 24.77 -17.35
N PHE A 56 16.30 25.13 -16.29
CA PHE A 56 16.01 26.36 -15.55
C PHE A 56 16.35 27.61 -16.36
N LYS A 57 17.45 27.59 -17.13
CA LYS A 57 17.80 28.68 -18.03
C LYS A 57 16.66 28.97 -19.02
N ILE A 58 16.08 27.92 -19.63
CA ILE A 58 14.96 28.09 -20.58
C ILE A 58 13.74 28.70 -19.87
N ALA A 59 13.34 28.12 -18.74
CA ALA A 59 12.18 28.58 -17.97
C ALA A 59 12.33 30.03 -17.48
N PHE A 60 13.50 30.38 -16.94
CA PHE A 60 13.84 31.73 -16.50
C PHE A 60 13.87 32.70 -17.67
N SER A 61 14.40 32.29 -18.83
CA SER A 61 14.44 33.13 -20.04
C SER A 61 13.03 33.49 -20.52
N VAL A 62 12.11 32.52 -20.56
CA VAL A 62 10.72 32.75 -20.97
C VAL A 62 10.02 33.75 -20.04
N MET A 63 10.18 33.58 -18.73
CA MET A 63 9.60 34.45 -17.72
C MET A 63 10.13 35.89 -17.83
N VAL A 64 11.46 36.05 -17.87
CA VAL A 64 12.09 37.38 -17.96
C VAL A 64 11.73 38.06 -19.28
N PHE A 65 11.72 37.32 -20.40
CA PHE A 65 11.38 37.90 -21.70
C PHE A 65 9.93 38.37 -21.76
N SER A 66 8.99 37.57 -21.24
CA SER A 66 7.58 37.94 -21.09
C SER A 66 7.44 39.25 -20.33
N SER A 67 8.05 39.34 -19.15
CA SER A 67 7.90 40.52 -18.27
C SER A 67 8.48 41.78 -18.85
N ILE A 68 9.63 41.70 -19.51
CA ILE A 68 10.19 42.87 -20.17
C ILE A 68 9.34 43.28 -21.39
N ALA A 69 8.83 42.31 -22.16
CA ALA A 69 7.97 42.60 -23.31
C ALA A 69 6.65 43.28 -22.91
N ILE A 70 6.02 42.83 -21.83
CA ILE A 70 4.81 43.45 -21.27
C ILE A 70 5.13 44.85 -20.75
N LEU A 71 6.14 44.98 -19.88
CA LEU A 71 6.50 46.27 -19.29
C LEU A 71 6.82 47.32 -20.35
N LEU A 72 7.64 46.99 -21.36
CA LEU A 72 7.98 47.94 -22.42
C LEU A 72 6.81 48.20 -23.37
N GLY A 73 6.06 47.16 -23.73
CA GLY A 73 4.92 47.26 -24.64
C GLY A 73 3.78 48.08 -24.05
N ASP A 74 3.33 47.77 -22.84
CA ASP A 74 2.20 48.46 -22.21
C ASP A 74 2.58 49.86 -21.73
N LEU A 75 3.82 50.09 -21.30
CA LEU A 75 4.30 51.45 -20.99
C LEU A 75 4.24 52.35 -22.24
N LEU A 76 4.57 51.82 -23.42
CA LEU A 76 4.37 52.54 -24.68
C LEU A 76 2.88 52.84 -24.94
N TYR A 77 1.98 51.87 -24.75
CA TYR A 77 0.54 52.08 -24.94
C TYR A 77 -0.04 53.11 -23.96
N VAL A 78 0.45 53.14 -22.71
CA VAL A 78 0.08 54.16 -21.73
C VAL A 78 0.56 55.53 -22.19
N LEU A 79 1.81 55.65 -22.66
CA LEU A 79 2.36 56.92 -23.14
C LEU A 79 1.66 57.45 -24.39
N LEU A 80 1.28 56.58 -25.33
CA LEU A 80 0.68 56.99 -26.60
C LEU A 80 -0.85 57.20 -26.53
N PHE A 81 -1.55 56.40 -25.72
CA PHE A 81 -3.01 56.33 -25.74
C PHE A 81 -3.67 56.50 -24.36
N GLY A 82 -2.89 56.74 -23.29
CA GLY A 82 -3.43 56.90 -21.94
C GLY A 82 -4.09 55.64 -21.36
N ALA A 83 -3.82 54.46 -21.94
CA ALA A 83 -4.52 53.21 -21.65
C ALA A 83 -4.04 52.52 -20.36
N VAL A 84 -4.09 53.22 -19.22
CA VAL A 84 -3.60 52.74 -17.91
C VAL A 84 -4.29 51.43 -17.47
N ASN A 85 -5.57 51.27 -17.78
CA ASN A 85 -6.33 50.05 -17.42
C ASN A 85 -5.76 48.78 -18.06
N ARG A 86 -5.14 48.90 -19.24
CA ARG A 86 -4.52 47.77 -19.94
C ARG A 86 -3.29 47.29 -19.20
N LEU A 87 -2.42 48.22 -18.76
CA LEU A 87 -1.21 47.91 -17.98
C LEU A 87 -1.57 47.14 -16.70
N PHE A 88 -2.59 47.58 -15.97
CA PHE A 88 -3.01 46.89 -14.74
C PHE A 88 -3.57 45.49 -15.01
N SER A 89 -4.38 45.34 -16.06
CA SER A 89 -4.93 44.03 -16.46
C SER A 89 -3.81 43.07 -16.86
N ASP A 90 -2.92 43.49 -17.76
CA ASP A 90 -1.86 42.65 -18.32
C ASP A 90 -0.83 42.26 -17.24
N LEU A 91 -0.47 43.18 -16.33
CA LEU A 91 0.36 42.87 -15.15
C LEU A 91 -0.31 41.88 -14.18
N PHE A 92 -1.62 42.01 -13.95
CA PHE A 92 -2.34 41.07 -13.09
C PHE A 92 -2.32 39.66 -13.66
N PHE A 93 -2.63 39.51 -14.96
CA PHE A 93 -2.57 38.21 -15.63
C PHE A 93 -1.14 37.67 -15.67
N GLU A 94 -0.15 38.51 -15.92
CA GLU A 94 1.25 38.09 -15.91
C GLU A 94 1.67 37.52 -14.56
N ILE A 95 1.39 38.20 -13.45
CA ILE A 95 1.72 37.72 -12.10
C ILE A 95 1.06 36.36 -11.83
N LEU A 96 -0.19 36.21 -12.26
CA LEU A 96 -0.95 34.95 -12.13
C LEU A 96 -0.27 33.83 -12.93
N PHE A 97 0.07 34.07 -14.19
CA PHE A 97 0.70 33.06 -15.05
C PHE A 97 2.14 32.73 -14.61
N ILE A 98 2.92 33.71 -14.18
CA ILE A 98 4.27 33.48 -13.62
C ILE A 98 4.17 32.63 -12.36
N SER A 99 3.23 32.94 -11.47
CA SER A 99 3.01 32.19 -10.23
C SER A 99 2.59 30.75 -10.52
N GLY A 100 1.67 30.53 -11.45
CA GLY A 100 1.29 29.19 -11.92
C GLY A 100 2.46 28.43 -12.56
N PHE A 101 3.27 29.10 -13.37
CA PHE A 101 4.43 28.50 -14.03
C PHE A 101 5.53 28.12 -13.03
N LEU A 102 5.82 29.00 -12.06
CA LEU A 102 6.75 28.73 -10.96
C LEU A 102 6.27 27.59 -10.06
N PHE A 103 4.96 27.49 -9.80
CA PHE A 103 4.37 26.37 -9.07
C PHE A 103 4.56 25.03 -9.80
N LEU A 104 4.34 25.00 -11.12
CA LEU A 104 4.56 23.80 -11.92
C LEU A 104 6.03 23.41 -12.00
N LEU A 105 6.92 24.39 -12.14
CA LEU A 105 8.37 24.15 -12.03
C LEU A 105 8.70 23.57 -10.65
N TYR A 106 8.20 24.14 -9.57
CA TYR A 106 8.41 23.63 -8.22
C TYR A 106 7.93 22.18 -8.05
N ARG A 107 6.72 21.86 -8.51
CA ARG A 107 6.18 20.50 -8.46
C ARG A 107 7.02 19.52 -9.29
N ARG A 108 7.53 19.97 -10.44
CA ARG A 108 8.46 19.19 -11.26
C ARG A 108 9.79 18.97 -10.55
N MET A 109 10.31 20.00 -9.88
CA MET A 109 11.55 19.93 -9.09
C MET A 109 11.44 18.93 -7.94
N LYS A 110 10.27 18.87 -7.28
CA LYS A 110 9.99 17.85 -6.24
C LYS A 110 9.79 16.43 -6.76
N GLY A 111 10.15 16.15 -8.01
CA GLY A 111 10.11 14.79 -8.56
C GLY A 111 8.70 14.22 -8.72
N SER A 112 7.68 15.08 -8.81
CA SER A 112 6.31 14.61 -9.03
C SER A 112 6.24 13.72 -10.28
N LYS A 113 5.64 12.52 -10.11
CA LYS A 113 5.45 11.50 -11.14
C LYS A 113 4.26 11.81 -12.06
N ASP A 114 3.59 12.94 -11.85
CA ASP A 114 2.38 13.29 -12.58
C ASP A 114 2.70 13.65 -14.04
N SER A 115 2.19 12.85 -14.96
CA SER A 115 2.40 13.01 -16.40
C SER A 115 1.85 14.34 -16.95
N TRP A 116 0.89 14.96 -16.28
CA TRP A 116 0.24 16.20 -16.73
C TRP A 116 1.10 17.47 -16.50
N ILE A 117 2.13 17.41 -15.64
CA ILE A 117 2.93 18.59 -15.30
C ILE A 117 3.70 19.12 -16.53
N TYR A 118 4.25 18.22 -17.35
CA TYR A 118 5.01 18.60 -18.54
C TYR A 118 4.16 19.34 -19.58
N PRO A 119 2.99 18.81 -20.03
CA PRO A 119 2.14 19.55 -20.95
C PRO A 119 1.60 20.85 -20.33
N ALA A 120 1.29 20.89 -19.03
CA ALA A 120 0.88 22.12 -18.36
C ALA A 120 1.98 23.20 -18.36
N MET A 121 3.24 22.84 -18.11
CA MET A 121 4.36 23.79 -18.22
C MET A 121 4.53 24.34 -19.64
N LEU A 122 4.38 23.50 -20.66
CA LEU A 122 4.45 23.94 -22.06
C LEU A 122 3.33 24.93 -22.40
N ILE A 123 2.10 24.65 -21.97
CA ILE A 123 0.95 25.54 -22.17
C ILE A 123 1.20 26.88 -21.46
N MET A 124 1.62 26.85 -20.20
CA MET A 124 1.89 28.06 -19.42
C MET A 124 3.06 28.87 -20.01
N GLY A 125 4.13 28.20 -20.44
CA GLY A 125 5.24 28.85 -21.15
C GLY A 125 4.79 29.48 -22.48
N GLY A 126 3.90 28.80 -23.21
CA GLY A 126 3.28 29.34 -24.43
C GLY A 126 2.42 30.57 -24.16
N ILE A 127 1.64 30.58 -23.07
CA ILE A 127 0.81 31.72 -22.66
C ILE A 127 1.70 32.92 -22.30
N LEU A 128 2.79 32.72 -21.55
CA LEU A 128 3.74 33.79 -21.23
C LEU A 128 4.37 34.40 -22.50
N LEU A 129 4.56 33.61 -23.54
CA LEU A 129 5.11 34.10 -24.81
C LEU A 129 4.09 34.88 -25.67
N VAL A 130 2.80 34.90 -25.33
CA VAL A 130 1.77 35.62 -26.13
C VAL A 130 2.11 37.10 -26.29
N PHE A 131 2.65 37.74 -25.26
CA PHE A 131 2.98 39.17 -25.28
C PHE A 131 4.16 39.53 -26.18
N PRO A 132 5.32 38.87 -26.09
CA PRO A 132 6.38 39.07 -27.07
C PRO A 132 5.93 38.68 -28.49
N LEU A 133 5.06 37.67 -28.63
CA LEU A 133 4.45 37.33 -29.92
C LEU A 133 3.59 38.47 -30.47
N ARG A 134 2.81 39.15 -29.62
CA ARG A 134 2.02 40.33 -30.04
C ARG A 134 2.92 41.43 -30.57
N LEU A 135 4.02 41.75 -29.89
CA LEU A 135 5.00 42.75 -30.38
C LEU A 135 5.55 42.39 -31.76
N LEU A 136 5.81 41.09 -32.00
CA LEU A 136 6.26 40.57 -33.28
C LEU A 136 5.17 40.63 -34.38
N LEU A 137 3.92 40.30 -34.03
CA LEU A 137 2.80 40.16 -34.96
C LEU A 137 2.12 41.49 -35.33
N THR A 138 2.36 42.57 -34.58
CA THR A 138 1.99 43.94 -34.96
C THR A 138 3.24 44.74 -35.35
N PRO A 139 3.84 44.51 -36.53
CA PRO A 139 5.10 45.13 -36.91
C PRO A 139 4.90 46.61 -37.25
N ASN A 140 5.46 47.46 -36.40
CA ASN A 140 5.72 48.88 -36.62
C ASN A 140 7.20 49.09 -36.22
N PRO A 141 7.94 50.03 -36.85
CA PRO A 141 9.32 50.33 -36.44
C PRO A 141 9.50 50.46 -34.92
N ILE A 142 8.53 51.05 -34.21
CA ILE A 142 8.55 51.17 -32.75
C ILE A 142 8.48 49.80 -32.06
N THR A 143 7.56 48.92 -32.47
CA THR A 143 7.39 47.59 -31.84
C THR A 143 8.57 46.67 -32.11
N ILE A 144 9.23 46.81 -33.27
CA ILE A 144 10.46 46.09 -33.60
C ILE A 144 11.62 46.54 -32.71
N ILE A 145 11.76 47.85 -32.47
CA ILE A 145 12.77 48.39 -31.55
C ILE A 145 12.53 47.89 -30.12
N LEU A 146 11.28 47.92 -29.65
CA LEU A 146 10.92 47.41 -28.32
C LEU A 146 11.23 45.92 -28.20
N LEU A 147 10.90 45.11 -29.21
CA LEU A 147 11.22 43.67 -29.21
C LEU A 147 12.74 43.44 -29.11
N GLY A 148 13.54 44.20 -29.87
CA GLY A 148 15.00 44.16 -29.80
C GLY A 148 15.53 44.54 -28.41
N LEU A 149 14.99 45.59 -27.80
CA LEU A 149 15.32 46.00 -26.43
C LEU A 149 14.93 44.92 -25.41
N SER A 150 13.77 44.28 -25.57
CA SER A 150 13.35 43.17 -24.70
C SER A 150 14.32 41.99 -24.79
N VAL A 151 14.80 41.64 -25.98
CA VAL A 151 15.79 40.55 -26.17
C VAL A 151 17.12 40.90 -25.49
N VAL A 152 17.63 42.12 -25.69
CA VAL A 152 18.90 42.56 -25.09
C VAL A 152 18.82 42.63 -23.57
N ALA A 153 17.74 43.21 -23.03
CA ALA A 153 17.52 43.30 -21.59
C ALA A 153 17.36 41.91 -20.95
N THR A 154 16.65 41.01 -21.63
CA THR A 154 16.53 39.59 -21.20
C THR A 154 17.89 38.93 -21.12
N TYR A 155 18.71 39.07 -22.17
CA TYR A 155 20.05 38.50 -22.21
C TYR A 155 20.91 39.00 -21.03
N PHE A 156 20.90 40.30 -20.76
CA PHE A 156 21.65 40.90 -19.66
C PHE A 156 21.21 40.39 -18.29
N ILE A 157 19.89 40.30 -18.04
CA ILE A 157 19.34 39.79 -16.77
C ILE A 157 19.70 38.32 -16.57
N ILE A 158 19.61 37.49 -17.61
CA ILE A 158 20.00 36.07 -17.54
C ILE A 158 21.47 35.95 -17.15
N GLN A 159 22.38 36.67 -17.82
CA GLN A 159 23.82 36.57 -17.52
C GLN A 159 24.16 36.96 -16.08
N ASN A 160 23.47 37.96 -15.52
CA ASN A 160 23.81 38.48 -14.19
C ASN A 160 23.05 37.80 -13.04
N LYS A 161 21.88 37.21 -13.29
CA LYS A 161 20.97 36.74 -12.22
C LYS A 161 20.65 35.25 -12.27
N LEU A 162 20.94 34.55 -13.37
CA LEU A 162 20.62 33.12 -13.50
C LEU A 162 21.33 32.29 -12.43
N ASP A 163 22.63 32.51 -12.21
CA ASP A 163 23.41 31.72 -11.25
C ASP A 163 22.93 31.91 -9.81
N LEU A 164 22.58 33.14 -9.44
CA LEU A 164 21.98 33.44 -8.13
C LEU A 164 20.67 32.69 -7.93
N MET A 165 19.79 32.72 -8.94
CA MET A 165 18.49 32.04 -8.88
C MET A 165 18.62 30.52 -8.81
N ILE A 166 19.58 29.95 -9.56
CA ILE A 166 19.90 28.52 -9.49
C ILE A 166 20.47 28.15 -8.13
N ALA A 167 21.36 28.97 -7.57
CA ALA A 167 21.93 28.73 -6.25
C ALA A 167 20.86 28.74 -5.16
N LEU A 168 19.89 29.67 -5.22
CA LEU A 168 18.76 29.73 -4.28
C LEU A 168 17.86 28.50 -4.41
N ALA A 169 17.46 28.12 -5.63
CA ALA A 169 16.62 26.94 -5.87
C ALA A 169 17.31 25.66 -5.38
N ASN A 170 18.61 25.50 -5.71
CA ASN A 170 19.39 24.35 -5.29
C ASN A 170 19.66 24.32 -3.79
N LYS A 171 19.72 25.45 -3.09
CA LYS A 171 19.92 25.47 -1.63
C LYS A 171 18.76 24.80 -0.89
N THR A 172 17.52 25.12 -1.26
CA THR A 172 16.32 24.51 -0.67
C THR A 172 16.26 23.02 -0.96
N ILE A 173 16.56 22.63 -2.21
CA ILE A 173 16.61 21.22 -2.62
C ILE A 173 17.70 20.48 -1.83
N ARG A 174 18.90 21.06 -1.69
CA ARG A 174 20.00 20.45 -0.92
C ARG A 174 19.63 20.24 0.54
N SER A 175 18.98 21.20 1.19
CA SER A 175 18.57 21.01 2.59
C SER A 175 17.53 19.91 2.76
N GLU A 176 16.57 19.79 1.83
CA GLU A 176 15.61 18.67 1.84
C GLU A 176 16.33 17.34 1.55
N ASN A 177 17.22 17.30 0.55
CA ASN A 177 18.01 16.12 0.19
C ASN A 177 18.94 15.67 1.32
N GLU A 178 19.56 16.59 2.06
CA GLU A 178 20.40 16.28 3.22
C GLU A 178 19.59 15.64 4.34
N GLN A 179 18.37 16.10 4.58
CA GLN A 179 17.47 15.48 5.57
C GLN A 179 17.06 14.08 5.12
N HIS A 180 16.62 13.92 3.86
CA HIS A 180 16.30 12.62 3.30
C HIS A 180 17.49 11.65 3.32
N LEU A 181 18.71 12.14 3.08
CA LEU A 181 19.92 11.33 3.16
C LEU A 181 20.19 10.85 4.60
N LYS A 182 19.99 11.71 5.61
CA LYS A 182 20.13 11.34 7.01
C LYS A 182 19.10 10.28 7.41
N ASP A 183 17.84 10.48 7.01
CA ASP A 183 16.76 9.55 7.31
C ASP A 183 17.01 8.20 6.62
N TYR A 184 17.46 8.22 5.36
CA TYR A 184 17.88 7.02 4.63
C TYR A 184 19.03 6.29 5.31
N GLN A 185 20.09 7.01 5.70
CA GLN A 185 21.23 6.44 6.42
C GLN A 185 20.83 5.84 7.76
N ALA A 186 19.90 6.48 8.48
CA ALA A 186 19.35 5.95 9.73
C ALA A 186 18.62 4.62 9.51
N VAL A 187 17.77 4.53 8.48
CA VAL A 187 17.05 3.31 8.10
C VAL A 187 18.02 2.19 7.70
N VAL A 188 19.07 2.50 6.94
CA VAL A 188 20.11 1.51 6.56
C VAL A 188 20.86 1.01 7.79
N ALA A 189 21.26 1.90 8.70
CA ALA A 189 21.95 1.52 9.93
C ALA A 189 21.05 0.69 10.86
N GLU A 190 19.75 1.01 10.94
CA GLU A 190 18.77 0.24 11.69
C GLU A 190 18.57 -1.16 11.09
N ASN A 191 18.43 -1.28 9.77
CA ASN A 191 18.34 -2.57 9.09
C ASN A 191 19.56 -3.46 9.38
N GLN A 192 20.77 -2.91 9.32
CA GLN A 192 21.98 -3.65 9.68
C GLN A 192 21.96 -4.15 11.13
N ARG A 193 21.45 -3.34 12.06
CA ARG A 193 21.29 -3.75 13.46
C ARG A 193 20.25 -4.87 13.61
N LEU A 194 19.13 -4.79 12.90
CA LEU A 194 18.10 -5.82 12.90
C LEU A 194 18.62 -7.14 12.33
N ASP A 195 19.40 -7.09 11.25
CA ASP A 195 20.03 -8.28 10.65
C ASP A 195 21.01 -8.95 11.63
N LEU A 196 21.82 -8.17 12.36
CA LEU A 196 22.70 -8.69 13.40
C LEU A 196 21.90 -9.33 14.55
N ALA A 197 20.82 -8.70 15.01
CA ALA A 197 19.95 -9.25 16.04
C ALA A 197 19.28 -10.56 15.59
N TYR A 198 18.85 -10.63 14.32
CA TYR A 198 18.26 -11.84 13.74
C TYR A 198 19.26 -13.00 13.72
N GLN A 199 20.52 -12.73 13.37
CA GLN A 199 21.59 -13.73 13.40
C GLN A 199 21.88 -14.19 14.83
N GLN A 200 21.90 -13.28 15.80
CA GLN A 200 22.11 -13.62 17.21
C GLN A 200 20.99 -14.51 17.76
N GLU A 201 19.73 -14.21 17.46
CA GLU A 201 18.59 -15.05 17.84
C GLU A 201 18.67 -16.43 17.15
N GLY A 202 19.13 -16.50 15.90
CA GLY A 202 19.40 -17.77 15.22
C GLY A 202 20.45 -18.62 15.94
N GLN A 203 21.56 -18.01 16.40
CA GLN A 203 22.58 -18.71 17.19
C GLN A 203 22.05 -19.17 18.55
N LEU A 204 21.19 -18.38 19.20
CA LEU A 204 20.53 -18.79 20.45
C LEU A 204 19.64 -20.01 20.24
N MET A 205 18.86 -20.04 19.15
CA MET A 205 18.04 -21.20 18.77
C MET A 205 18.89 -22.45 18.59
N GLU A 206 20.03 -22.36 17.89
CA GLU A 206 20.95 -23.49 17.73
C GLU A 206 21.49 -23.98 19.08
N ARG A 207 21.89 -23.05 19.97
CA ARG A 207 22.37 -23.42 21.32
C ARG A 207 21.31 -24.15 22.13
N PHE A 208 20.07 -23.66 22.16
CA PHE A 208 18.98 -24.33 22.89
C PHE A 208 18.68 -25.71 22.31
N ARG A 209 18.66 -25.84 20.98
CA ARG A 209 18.51 -27.13 20.31
C ARG A 209 19.62 -28.10 20.71
N ASP A 210 20.87 -27.67 20.61
CA ASP A 210 22.03 -28.53 20.86
C ASP A 210 22.13 -28.92 22.34
N GLN A 211 21.78 -28.02 23.25
CA GLN A 211 21.66 -28.32 24.69
C GLN A 211 20.57 -29.36 24.96
N ALA A 212 19.38 -29.20 24.39
CA ALA A 212 18.30 -30.18 24.55
C ALA A 212 18.71 -31.56 24.01
N LEU A 213 19.36 -31.60 22.84
CA LEU A 213 19.85 -32.84 22.22
C LEU A 213 20.95 -33.50 23.07
N ALA A 214 21.86 -32.71 23.65
CA ALA A 214 22.91 -33.23 24.52
C ALA A 214 22.33 -33.83 25.82
N ILE A 215 21.34 -33.18 26.43
CA ILE A 215 20.68 -33.68 27.65
C ILE A 215 19.99 -35.02 27.38
N GLY A 216 19.28 -35.14 26.25
CA GLY A 216 18.54 -36.35 25.90
C GLY A 216 19.37 -37.43 25.20
N GLN A 217 20.67 -37.19 24.99
CA GLN A 217 21.51 -38.10 24.22
C GLN A 217 21.53 -39.51 24.83
N GLY A 218 21.14 -40.50 24.02
CA GLY A 218 21.22 -41.91 24.38
C GLY A 218 20.01 -42.48 25.13
N TRP A 219 19.08 -41.64 25.61
CA TRP A 219 17.92 -42.10 26.37
C TRP A 219 16.58 -41.46 25.96
N TYR A 220 16.59 -40.23 25.43
CA TYR A 220 15.39 -39.52 25.02
C TYR A 220 15.23 -39.55 23.49
N PRO A 221 14.11 -40.05 22.93
CA PRO A 221 14.00 -40.19 21.49
C PRO A 221 13.73 -38.87 20.78
N LYS A 222 14.31 -38.72 19.58
CA LYS A 222 14.31 -37.46 18.80
C LYS A 222 12.92 -36.96 18.42
N ASP A 223 11.96 -37.86 18.23
CA ASP A 223 10.62 -37.51 17.77
C ASP A 223 9.74 -36.86 18.85
N TYR A 224 10.19 -36.87 20.12
CA TYR A 224 9.44 -36.32 21.25
C TYR A 224 10.00 -34.99 21.75
N TYR A 225 10.92 -34.35 21.02
CA TYR A 225 11.40 -32.97 21.31
C TYR A 225 10.37 -31.88 20.95
N ALA A 226 9.13 -32.11 21.35
CA ALA A 226 8.02 -31.18 21.26
C ALA A 226 7.57 -30.79 22.67
N LEU A 227 7.15 -29.54 22.85
CA LEU A 227 6.83 -28.99 24.17
C LEU A 227 5.70 -29.78 24.84
N ASP A 228 4.67 -30.12 24.08
CA ASP A 228 3.52 -30.92 24.50
C ASP A 228 3.91 -32.33 24.94
N ALA A 229 4.79 -32.99 24.18
CA ALA A 229 5.32 -34.31 24.52
C ALA A 229 6.10 -34.28 25.84
N VAL A 230 7.03 -33.33 26.00
CA VAL A 230 7.83 -33.21 27.22
C VAL A 230 6.96 -32.89 28.44
N GLU A 231 5.99 -31.98 28.30
CA GLU A 231 5.05 -31.63 29.38
C GLU A 231 4.17 -32.82 29.78
N TYR A 232 3.68 -33.58 28.80
CA TYR A 232 2.91 -34.80 29.08
C TYR A 232 3.75 -35.85 29.82
N LEU A 233 5.00 -36.04 29.40
CA LEU A 233 5.91 -37.01 30.01
C LEU A 233 6.24 -36.62 31.46
N ILE A 234 6.57 -35.35 31.72
CA ILE A 234 6.75 -34.83 33.09
C ILE A 234 5.51 -35.13 33.92
N HIS A 235 4.33 -34.79 33.40
CA HIS A 235 3.06 -35.06 34.08
C HIS A 235 2.81 -36.56 34.33
N ALA A 236 3.21 -37.45 33.42
CA ALA A 236 3.09 -38.90 33.60
C ALA A 236 3.97 -39.39 34.75
N PHE A 237 5.19 -38.88 34.87
CA PHE A 237 6.10 -39.22 35.98
C PHE A 237 5.65 -38.62 37.32
N ASP A 238 5.27 -37.34 37.34
CA ASP A 238 4.80 -36.65 38.56
C ASP A 238 3.54 -37.32 39.15
N ASN A 239 2.67 -37.85 38.29
CA ASN A 239 1.44 -38.54 38.70
C ASN A 239 1.60 -40.05 38.85
N PHE A 240 2.83 -40.57 38.93
CA PHE A 240 3.08 -42.01 39.13
C PHE A 240 2.44 -42.91 38.07
N LYS A 241 2.23 -42.40 36.85
CA LYS A 241 1.63 -43.16 35.74
C LYS A 241 2.66 -43.96 34.94
N ALA A 242 3.94 -43.59 35.04
CA ALA A 242 5.05 -44.27 34.37
C ALA A 242 6.26 -44.36 35.29
N ASP A 243 7.00 -45.47 35.18
CA ASP A 243 8.26 -45.69 35.90
C ASP A 243 9.47 -45.66 34.95
N SER A 244 9.24 -45.69 33.64
CA SER A 244 10.27 -45.58 32.61
C SER A 244 9.88 -44.65 31.46
N ILE A 245 10.88 -44.12 30.75
CA ILE A 245 10.64 -43.23 29.60
C ILE A 245 9.85 -43.93 28.49
N LYS A 246 10.07 -45.24 28.31
CA LYS A 246 9.34 -46.06 27.34
C LYS A 246 7.85 -46.16 27.68
N GLU A 247 7.52 -46.38 28.95
CA GLU A 247 6.12 -46.41 29.40
C GLU A 247 5.44 -45.05 29.25
N ALA A 248 6.14 -43.98 29.64
CA ALA A 248 5.64 -42.61 29.51
C ALA A 248 5.37 -42.25 28.04
N ILE A 249 6.24 -42.66 27.12
CA ILE A 249 6.05 -42.48 25.67
C ILE A 249 4.86 -43.28 25.15
N ASN A 250 4.72 -44.55 25.52
CA ASN A 250 3.56 -45.36 25.13
C ASN A 250 2.23 -44.72 25.58
N LEU A 251 2.21 -44.14 26.78
CA LEU A 251 1.05 -43.40 27.28
C LEU A 251 0.78 -42.15 26.45
N TYR A 252 1.83 -41.44 26.03
CA TYR A 252 1.73 -40.26 25.18
C TYR A 252 1.21 -40.60 23.78
N ASP A 253 1.73 -41.64 23.13
CA ASP A 253 1.25 -42.09 21.81
C ASP A 253 -0.22 -42.50 21.88
N THR A 254 -0.60 -43.24 22.93
CA THR A 254 -2.00 -43.59 23.18
C THR A 254 -2.86 -42.34 23.39
N HIS A 255 -2.33 -41.31 24.06
CA HIS A 255 -3.02 -40.04 24.25
C HIS A 255 -3.19 -39.28 22.93
N LEU A 256 -2.15 -39.22 22.10
CA LEU A 256 -2.20 -38.64 20.75
C LEU A 256 -3.24 -39.34 19.87
N ASP A 257 -3.24 -40.67 19.84
CA ASP A 257 -4.24 -41.45 19.09
C ASP A 257 -5.67 -41.14 19.56
N ARG A 258 -5.89 -41.04 20.88
CA ARG A 258 -7.20 -40.68 21.44
C ARG A 258 -7.57 -39.24 21.16
N ALA A 259 -6.62 -38.32 21.08
CA ALA A 259 -6.87 -36.94 20.71
C ALA A 259 -7.23 -36.83 19.22
N ALA A 260 -6.50 -37.52 18.34
CA ALA A 260 -6.77 -37.57 16.91
C ALA A 260 -8.15 -38.17 16.61
N ARG A 261 -8.52 -39.28 17.28
CA ARG A 261 -9.87 -39.85 17.16
C ARG A 261 -10.97 -38.90 17.60
N ARG A 262 -10.80 -38.19 18.72
CA ARG A 262 -11.76 -37.17 19.18
C ARG A 262 -11.90 -36.00 18.21
N ALA A 263 -10.80 -35.55 17.61
CA ALA A 263 -10.83 -34.51 16.60
C ALA A 263 -11.60 -34.96 15.35
N PHE A 264 -11.33 -36.18 14.88
CA PHE A 264 -12.05 -36.79 13.75
C PHE A 264 -13.55 -36.99 14.06
N GLU A 265 -13.90 -37.43 15.27
CA GLU A 265 -15.30 -37.54 15.71
C GLU A 265 -16.00 -36.17 15.73
N MET A 266 -15.32 -35.11 16.16
CA MET A 266 -15.87 -33.75 16.14
C MET A 266 -16.08 -33.24 14.71
N GLU A 267 -15.13 -33.47 13.81
CA GLU A 267 -15.25 -33.10 12.39
C GLU A 267 -16.41 -33.85 11.73
N MET A 268 -16.57 -35.14 12.01
CA MET A 268 -17.71 -35.95 11.55
C MET A 268 -19.05 -35.40 12.07
N LEU A 269 -19.10 -34.98 13.34
CA LEU A 269 -20.30 -34.39 13.94
C LEU A 269 -20.64 -33.03 13.33
N GLU A 270 -19.64 -32.21 12.96
CA GLU A 270 -19.86 -30.95 12.24
C GLU A 270 -20.39 -31.19 10.83
N LEU A 271 -19.81 -32.14 10.10
CA LEU A 271 -20.30 -32.55 8.79
C LEU A 271 -21.73 -33.10 8.85
N GLU A 272 -22.07 -33.88 9.87
CA GLU A 272 -23.44 -34.37 10.08
C GLU A 272 -24.42 -33.22 10.33
N LYS A 273 -24.05 -32.23 11.16
CA LYS A 273 -24.87 -31.04 11.38
C LYS A 273 -25.09 -30.25 10.09
N GLU A 274 -24.07 -30.07 9.27
CA GLU A 274 -24.21 -29.41 7.97
C GLU A 274 -25.14 -30.18 7.03
N GLN A 275 -25.04 -31.51 6.99
CA GLN A 275 -25.95 -32.35 6.21
C GLN A 275 -27.39 -32.21 6.68
N ILE A 276 -27.66 -32.18 7.99
CA ILE A 276 -29.01 -31.97 8.54
C ILE A 276 -29.56 -30.60 8.11
N ILE A 277 -28.77 -29.53 8.24
CA ILE A 277 -29.19 -28.17 7.82
C ILE A 277 -29.52 -28.15 6.32
N ASN A 278 -28.71 -28.83 5.50
CA ASN A 278 -28.95 -28.93 4.07
C ASN A 278 -30.21 -29.76 3.75
N GLN A 279 -30.45 -30.86 4.45
CA GLN A 279 -31.67 -31.66 4.31
C GLN A 279 -32.92 -30.85 4.70
N GLU A 280 -32.89 -30.12 5.82
CA GLU A 280 -33.99 -29.24 6.21
C GLU A 280 -34.27 -28.14 5.18
N ARG A 281 -33.23 -27.56 4.58
CA ARG A 281 -33.38 -26.58 3.50
C ARG A 281 -34.04 -27.22 2.28
N MET A 282 -33.65 -28.44 1.93
CA MET A 282 -34.25 -29.20 0.84
C MET A 282 -35.73 -29.49 1.09
N ILE A 283 -36.10 -29.88 2.32
CA ILE A 283 -37.50 -30.08 2.71
C ILE A 283 -38.30 -28.79 2.53
N ARG A 284 -37.80 -27.65 3.03
CA ARG A 284 -38.46 -26.34 2.86
C ARG A 284 -38.62 -25.94 1.39
N LEU A 285 -37.61 -26.20 0.56
CA LEU A 285 -37.68 -25.95 -0.89
C LEU A 285 -38.73 -26.83 -1.57
N GLN A 286 -38.84 -28.10 -1.17
CA GLN A 286 -39.87 -29.01 -1.67
C GLN A 286 -41.28 -28.59 -1.24
N GLU A 287 -41.47 -28.19 0.02
CA GLU A 287 -42.73 -27.64 0.52
C GLU A 287 -43.14 -26.39 -0.28
N HIS A 288 -42.21 -25.46 -0.49
CA HIS A 288 -42.47 -24.26 -1.28
C HIS A 288 -42.82 -24.60 -2.74
N ALA A 289 -42.10 -25.54 -3.36
CA ALA A 289 -42.40 -26.02 -4.71
C ALA A 289 -43.79 -26.67 -4.79
N ASN A 290 -44.19 -27.44 -3.76
CA ASN A 290 -45.51 -28.04 -3.68
C ASN A 290 -46.61 -26.98 -3.54
N ILE A 291 -46.40 -25.94 -2.73
CA ILE A 291 -47.34 -24.81 -2.60
C ILE A 291 -47.48 -24.05 -3.93
N LEU A 292 -46.37 -23.76 -4.62
CA LEU A 292 -46.40 -23.08 -5.92
C LEU A 292 -47.14 -23.91 -6.97
N ARG A 293 -46.91 -25.23 -7.02
CA ARG A 293 -47.66 -26.12 -7.92
C ARG A 293 -49.15 -26.13 -7.59
N ALA A 294 -49.52 -26.17 -6.31
CA ALA A 294 -50.91 -26.11 -5.90
C ALA A 294 -51.58 -24.79 -6.32
N ARG A 295 -50.88 -23.65 -6.19
CA ARG A 295 -51.37 -22.35 -6.68
C ARG A 295 -51.53 -22.32 -8.20
N GLN A 296 -50.56 -22.81 -8.96
CA GLN A 296 -50.68 -22.89 -10.43
C GLN A 296 -51.88 -23.76 -10.86
N ILE A 297 -52.14 -24.87 -10.15
CA ILE A 297 -53.33 -25.69 -10.40
C ILE A 297 -54.62 -24.90 -10.11
N ALA A 298 -54.66 -24.15 -9.02
CA ALA A 298 -55.82 -23.31 -8.69
C ALA A 298 -56.05 -22.19 -9.73
N GLU A 299 -54.99 -21.46 -10.10
CA GLU A 299 -55.05 -20.38 -11.10
C GLU A 299 -55.46 -20.89 -12.49
N THR A 300 -54.98 -22.07 -12.90
CA THR A 300 -55.40 -22.68 -14.17
C THR A 300 -56.85 -23.15 -14.14
N GLN A 301 -57.35 -23.61 -12.98
CA GLN A 301 -58.77 -23.92 -12.81
C GLN A 301 -59.64 -22.66 -12.81
N GLU A 302 -59.22 -21.58 -12.16
CA GLU A 302 -59.91 -20.28 -12.19
C GLU A 302 -59.90 -19.67 -13.60
N ALA A 303 -58.77 -19.70 -14.31
CA ALA A 303 -58.69 -19.25 -15.70
C ALA A 303 -59.59 -20.08 -16.62
N ALA A 304 -59.68 -21.39 -16.40
CA ALA A 304 -60.60 -22.26 -17.12
C ALA A 304 -62.07 -21.95 -16.80
N ALA A 305 -62.40 -21.64 -15.55
CA ALA A 305 -63.75 -21.23 -15.13
C ALA A 305 -64.12 -19.86 -15.72
N SER A 306 -63.22 -18.88 -15.67
CA SER A 306 -63.40 -17.56 -16.29
C SER A 306 -63.54 -17.65 -17.81
N SER A 307 -62.71 -18.46 -18.47
CA SER A 307 -62.83 -18.70 -19.92
C SER A 307 -64.16 -19.36 -20.28
N ARG A 308 -64.67 -20.28 -19.46
CA ARG A 308 -66.02 -20.86 -19.64
C ARG A 308 -67.12 -19.82 -19.43
N ALA A 309 -66.99 -18.94 -18.45
CA ALA A 309 -67.96 -17.87 -18.21
C ALA A 309 -68.01 -16.89 -19.40
N ILE A 310 -66.84 -16.46 -19.91
CA ILE A 310 -66.73 -15.61 -21.09
C ILE A 310 -67.29 -16.32 -22.34
N ALA A 311 -67.00 -17.61 -22.52
CA ALA A 311 -67.55 -18.39 -23.62
C ALA A 311 -69.09 -18.43 -23.58
N ASN A 312 -69.67 -18.65 -22.40
CA ASN A 312 -71.13 -18.61 -22.19
C ASN A 312 -71.71 -17.20 -22.43
N GLU A 313 -71.00 -16.15 -22.04
CA GLU A 313 -71.41 -14.76 -22.27
C GLU A 313 -71.38 -14.39 -23.76
N LEU A 314 -70.35 -14.81 -24.49
CA LEU A 314 -70.27 -14.69 -25.94
C LEU A 314 -71.36 -15.50 -26.66
N GLU A 315 -71.71 -16.68 -26.15
CA GLU A 315 -72.79 -17.51 -26.68
C GLU A 315 -74.17 -16.85 -26.46
N ASN A 316 -74.39 -16.22 -25.30
CA ASN A 316 -75.59 -15.42 -25.02
C ASN A 316 -75.68 -14.17 -25.93
N ILE A 317 -74.57 -13.48 -26.21
CA ILE A 317 -74.55 -12.37 -27.18
C ILE A 317 -74.85 -12.85 -28.60
N ARG A 318 -74.42 -14.07 -28.96
CA ARG A 318 -74.69 -14.67 -30.28
C ARG A 318 -76.15 -15.08 -30.47
N HIS A 319 -76.85 -15.42 -29.39
CA HIS A 319 -78.26 -15.83 -29.40
C HIS A 319 -79.25 -14.75 -28.95
N GLY A 320 -78.77 -13.59 -28.48
CA GLY A 320 -79.57 -12.39 -28.20
C GLY A 320 -79.69 -11.46 -29.42
N ARG A 321 -80.51 -11.85 -30.39
CA ARG A 321 -81.12 -10.97 -31.40
C ARG A 321 -82.61 -11.27 -31.52
#